data_AF-A0A916RKP5-F1
#
_entry.id   AF-A0A916RKP5-F1
#
_cell.length_a   1.000
_cell.length_b   1.000
_cell.length_c   1.000
_cell.angle_alpha   90.00
_cell.angle_beta   90.00
_cell.angle_gamma   90.00
#
_symmetry.space_group_name_H-M   'P 1'
#
loop_
_entity.id
_entity.type
_entity.pdbx_description
1 polymer ?
#
loop_
_entity_poly.entity_id
_entity_poly.type
_entity_poly.pdbx_seq_one_letter_code
_entity_poly.pdbx_strand_id
1 'polypeptide(L)'
;MEIEFYEIIIFMLVYGGLFLYTLRTISLRNKGLAYIKSALLILFYLFMTTVIWSTYQSEQDHVNDHSGLDSINIMGEATFVIVGLSIYSIFLLVIGIYLKRKKQ
;
A
#
# COMPACT_ATOMS: atom_id res chain seq x y z
N MET A 1 -1.90 -20.23 -4.75
CA MET A 1 -2.34 -19.61 -3.48
C MET A 1 -3.53 -18.72 -3.82
N GLU A 2 -4.74 -19.13 -3.46
CA GLU A 2 -5.93 -18.27 -3.64
C GLU A 2 -5.90 -17.25 -2.52
N ILE A 3 -5.52 -16.00 -2.82
CA ILE A 3 -5.76 -14.90 -1.88
C ILE A 3 -7.27 -14.73 -1.83
N GLU A 4 -7.87 -15.07 -0.69
CA GLU A 4 -9.31 -14.94 -0.54
C GLU A 4 -9.70 -13.47 -0.56
N PHE A 5 -10.79 -13.15 -1.25
CA PHE A 5 -11.24 -11.77 -1.45
C PHE A 5 -11.36 -10.98 -0.14
N TYR A 6 -11.71 -11.64 0.97
CA TYR A 6 -11.77 -11.02 2.28
C TYR A 6 -10.40 -10.55 2.80
N GLU A 7 -9.30 -11.22 2.47
CA GLU A 7 -7.94 -10.85 2.93
C GLU A 7 -7.51 -9.53 2.30
N ILE A 8 -7.81 -9.37 1.02
CA ILE A 8 -7.57 -8.13 0.28
C ILE A 8 -8.36 -6.98 0.92
N ILE A 9 -9.64 -7.20 1.26
CA ILE A 9 -10.47 -6.20 1.93
C ILE A 9 -9.88 -5.83 3.30
N ILE A 10 -9.52 -6.82 4.12
CA ILE A 10 -8.95 -6.58 5.45
C ILE A 10 -7.68 -5.75 5.31
N PHE A 11 -6.79 -6.12 4.39
CA PHE A 11 -5.55 -5.41 4.14
C PHE A 11 -5.79 -3.97 3.69
N MET A 12 -6.73 -3.75 2.76
CA MET A 12 -7.14 -2.42 2.31
C MET A 12 -7.71 -1.57 3.44
N LEU A 13 -8.52 -2.15 4.33
CA LEU A 13 -9.11 -1.46 5.47
C LEU A 13 -8.06 -1.09 6.53
N VAL A 14 -7.15 -2.01 6.87
CA VAL A 14 -6.07 -1.76 7.85
C VAL A 14 -5.11 -0.70 7.31
N TYR A 15 -4.63 -0.87 6.08
CA TYR A 15 -3.77 0.12 5.42
C TYR A 15 -4.46 1.48 5.32
N GLY A 16 -5.71 1.50 4.83
CA GLY A 16 -6.47 2.72 4.64
C GLY A 16 -6.79 3.45 5.94
N GLY A 17 -7.13 2.70 7.00
CA GLY A 17 -7.36 3.23 8.33
C GLY A 17 -6.12 3.90 8.91
N LEU A 18 -4.96 3.23 8.84
CA LEU A 18 -3.68 3.78 9.29
C LEU A 18 -3.26 5.01 8.48
N PHE A 19 -3.47 4.98 7.16
CA PHE A 19 -3.19 6.10 6.27
C PHE A 19 -4.02 7.32 6.64
N LEU A 20 -5.34 7.16 6.75
CA LEU A 20 -6.26 8.25 7.10
C LEU A 20 -6.02 8.76 8.53
N TYR A 21 -5.73 7.88 9.48
CA TYR A 21 -5.36 8.27 10.84
C TYR A 21 -4.12 9.17 10.84
N THR A 22 -3.06 8.71 10.18
CA THR A 22 -1.79 9.46 10.09
C THR A 22 -2.02 10.82 9.44
N LEU A 23 -2.72 10.85 8.30
CA LEU A 23 -3.05 12.07 7.55
C LEU A 23 -3.89 13.06 8.39
N ARG A 24 -4.87 12.57 9.15
CA ARG A 24 -5.72 13.40 10.03
C ARG A 24 -4.93 14.07 11.14
N THR A 25 -3.92 13.38 11.67
CA THR A 25 -3.09 13.92 12.76
C THR A 25 -2.09 14.99 12.30
N ILE A 26 -1.92 15.20 10.99
CA ILE A 26 -1.09 16.27 10.45
C ILE A 26 -1.71 17.61 10.83
N SER A 27 -1.00 18.46 11.57
CA SER A 27 -1.45 19.80 11.94
C SER A 27 -0.62 20.85 11.22
N LEU A 28 -1.28 21.86 10.63
CA LEU A 28 -0.60 22.99 9.99
C LEU A 28 0.08 23.93 11.01
N ARG A 29 -0.24 23.78 12.30
CA ARG A 29 0.30 24.64 13.38
C ARG A 29 1.79 24.38 13.66
N ASN A 30 2.29 23.17 13.41
CA ASN A 30 3.71 22.83 13.53
C ASN A 30 4.22 22.23 12.21
N LYS A 31 4.90 23.06 11.41
CA LYS A 31 5.43 22.68 10.09
C LYS A 31 6.39 21.48 10.17
N GLY A 32 7.25 21.41 11.19
CA GLY A 32 8.18 20.28 11.37
C GLY A 32 7.45 18.96 11.59
N LEU A 33 6.46 18.96 12.49
CA LEU A 33 5.64 17.76 12.74
C LEU A 33 4.81 17.37 11.51
N ALA A 34 4.38 18.33 10.70
CA ALA A 34 3.68 18.05 9.45
C ALA A 34 4.59 17.32 8.44
N TYR A 35 5.84 17.76 8.27
CA TYR A 35 6.79 17.09 7.37
C TYR A 35 7.10 15.66 7.81
N ILE A 36 7.35 15.43 9.10
CA ILE A 36 7.63 14.09 9.63
C ILE A 36 6.46 13.14 9.34
N LYS A 37 5.23 13.58 9.56
CA LYS A 37 4.04 12.75 9.32
C LYS A 37 3.76 12.51 7.84
N SER A 38 4.03 13.49 6.98
CA SER A 38 3.98 13.28 5.53
C SER A 38 5.05 12.29 5.08
N ALA A 39 6.26 12.35 5.64
CA ALA A 39 7.32 11.39 5.37
C ALA A 39 6.92 9.98 5.82
N LEU A 40 6.24 9.84 6.97
CA LEU A 40 5.70 8.55 7.42
C LEU A 40 4.70 7.94 6.43
N LEU A 41 3.83 8.75 5.80
CA LEU A 41 2.91 8.25 4.77
C LEU A 41 3.67 7.72 3.53
N ILE A 42 4.72 8.42 3.11
CA ILE A 42 5.58 7.98 2.00
C ILE A 42 6.30 6.68 2.36
N LEU A 43 6.92 6.63 3.55
CA LEU A 43 7.58 5.42 4.03
C LEU A 43 6.63 4.24 4.14
N PHE A 44 5.40 4.47 4.59
CA PHE A 44 4.38 3.42 4.65
C PHE A 44 4.04 2.90 3.26
N TYR A 45 3.81 3.79 2.28
CA TYR A 45 3.58 3.38 0.89
C TYR A 45 4.76 2.59 0.30
N LEU A 46 6.00 3.04 0.52
CA LEU A 46 7.19 2.34 0.06
C LEU A 46 7.33 0.96 0.72
N PHE A 47 7.09 0.88 2.02
CA PHE A 47 7.10 -0.38 2.76
C PHE A 47 6.12 -1.40 2.15
N MET A 48 4.87 -0.99 1.91
CA MET A 48 3.87 -1.88 1.30
C MET A 48 4.26 -2.31 -0.11
N THR A 49 4.81 -1.39 -0.91
CA THR A 49 5.29 -1.68 -2.27
C THR A 49 6.40 -2.72 -2.24
N THR A 50 7.37 -2.57 -1.33
CA THR A 50 8.46 -3.54 -1.15
C THR A 50 7.95 -4.90 -0.69
N VAL A 51 7.01 -4.94 0.25
CA VAL A 51 6.41 -6.21 0.70
C VAL A 51 5.74 -6.93 -0.47
N ILE A 52 4.89 -6.24 -1.24
CA ILE A 52 4.22 -6.82 -2.41
C ILE A 52 5.25 -7.35 -3.40
N TRP A 53 6.24 -6.54 -3.77
CA TRP A 53 7.26 -6.95 -4.73
C TRP A 53 8.03 -8.19 -4.27
N SER A 54 8.51 -8.18 -3.02
CA SER A 54 9.26 -9.30 -2.46
C SER A 54 8.43 -10.57 -2.35
N THR A 55 7.14 -10.47 -2.03
CA THR A 55 6.24 -11.63 -1.98
C THR A 55 6.10 -12.26 -3.36
N TYR A 56 5.80 -11.47 -4.40
CA TYR A 56 5.69 -12.00 -5.77
C TYR A 56 7.01 -12.57 -6.30
N GLN A 57 8.13 -11.91 -6.03
CA GLN A 57 9.45 -12.41 -6.40
C GLN A 57 9.73 -13.76 -5.71
N SER A 58 9.49 -13.85 -4.40
CA SER A 58 9.73 -15.08 -3.64
C SER A 58 8.87 -16.24 -4.12
N GLU A 59 7.60 -15.99 -4.48
CA GLU A 59 6.71 -17.01 -5.04
C GLU A 59 7.17 -17.44 -6.44
N GLN A 60 7.59 -16.50 -7.27
CA GLN A 60 8.14 -16.80 -8.59
C GLN A 60 9.37 -17.70 -8.49
N ASP A 61 10.31 -17.34 -7.60
CA ASP A 61 11.54 -18.10 -7.38
C ASP A 61 11.20 -19.49 -6.83
N HIS A 62 10.28 -19.60 -5.85
CA HIS A 62 9.82 -20.88 -5.31
C HIS A 62 9.26 -21.80 -6.41
N VAL A 63 8.35 -21.30 -7.25
CA VAL A 63 7.71 -22.10 -8.29
C VAL A 63 8.73 -22.50 -9.36
N ASN A 64 9.58 -21.58 -9.80
CA ASN A 64 10.55 -21.86 -10.84
C ASN A 64 11.64 -22.84 -10.38
N ASP A 65 12.02 -22.81 -9.11
CA ASP A 65 13.06 -23.69 -8.58
C ASP A 65 12.54 -25.10 -8.23
N HIS A 66 11.24 -25.26 -7.93
CA HIS A 66 10.70 -26.52 -7.38
C HIS A 66 9.60 -27.19 -8.22
N SER A 67 9.04 -26.52 -9.23
CA SER A 67 7.91 -27.10 -9.98
C SER A 67 8.31 -28.15 -11.02
N GLY A 68 9.56 -28.10 -11.51
CA GLY A 68 9.97 -28.90 -12.67
C GLY A 68 9.23 -28.54 -13.96
N LEU A 69 8.52 -27.41 -13.97
CA LEU A 69 7.80 -26.86 -15.13
C LEU A 69 8.64 -25.77 -15.79
N ASP A 70 8.20 -25.32 -16.97
CA ASP A 70 8.76 -24.16 -17.63
C ASP A 70 8.65 -22.91 -16.75
N SER A 71 9.64 -22.02 -16.86
CA SER A 71 9.70 -20.82 -16.03
C SER A 71 8.50 -19.91 -16.27
N ILE A 72 7.85 -19.53 -15.17
CA ILE A 72 6.76 -18.56 -15.16
C ILE A 72 7.27 -17.18 -14.75
N ASN A 73 6.60 -16.14 -15.24
CA ASN A 73 6.83 -14.76 -14.84
C ASN A 73 5.52 -14.18 -14.31
N ILE A 74 5.48 -13.93 -13.01
CA ILE A 74 4.32 -13.36 -12.30
C ILE A 74 4.56 -11.91 -11.84
N MET A 75 5.62 -11.27 -12.34
CA MET A 75 5.94 -9.87 -12.00
C MET A 75 4.98 -8.87 -12.66
N GLY A 76 4.25 -9.30 -13.69
CA GLY A 76 3.18 -8.51 -14.29
C GLY A 76 2.03 -8.28 -13.32
N GLU A 77 1.61 -9.33 -12.61
CA GLU A 77 0.60 -9.26 -11.56
C GLU A 77 1.07 -8.38 -10.41
N ALA A 78 2.34 -8.51 -9.97
CA ALA A 78 2.92 -7.66 -8.95
C ALA A 78 2.82 -6.17 -9.31
N THR A 79 3.14 -5.83 -10.56
CA THR A 79 3.04 -4.47 -11.10
C THR A 79 1.59 -3.97 -11.05
N PHE A 80 0.64 -4.80 -11.48
CA PHE A 80 -0.79 -4.44 -11.46
C PHE A 80 -1.29 -4.16 -10.03
N VAL A 81 -0.88 -4.97 -9.06
CA VAL A 81 -1.23 -4.77 -7.63
C VAL A 81 -0.63 -3.46 -7.10
N ILE A 82 0.62 -3.15 -7.43
CA ILE A 82 1.27 -1.88 -7.01
C ILE A 82 0.56 -0.67 -7.63
N VAL A 83 0.15 -0.75 -8.89
CA VAL A 83 -0.65 0.31 -9.53
C VAL A 83 -2.00 0.47 -8.81
N GLY A 84 -2.68 -0.63 -8.48
CA GLY A 84 -3.92 -0.60 -7.70
C GLY A 84 -3.73 0.05 -6.32
N LEU A 85 -2.66 -0.32 -5.61
CA LEU A 85 -2.28 0.31 -4.34
C LEU A 85 -2.05 1.82 -4.51
N SER A 86 -1.34 2.23 -5.57
CA SER A 86 -1.06 3.64 -5.88
C SER A 86 -2.34 4.45 -6.04
N ILE A 87 -3.28 3.94 -6.86
CA ILE A 87 -4.58 4.57 -7.09
C ILE A 87 -5.36 4.66 -5.77
N TYR A 88 -5.35 3.58 -4.98
CA TYR A 88 -6.01 3.56 -3.68
C TYR A 88 -5.43 4.59 -2.70
N SER A 89 -4.10 4.71 -2.61
CA SER A 89 -3.42 5.72 -1.78
C SER A 89 -3.75 7.15 -2.19
N ILE A 90 -3.84 7.43 -3.49
CA ILE A 90 -4.27 8.74 -4.02
C ILE A 90 -5.72 9.03 -3.58
N PHE A 91 -6.62 8.05 -3.73
CA PHE A 91 -8.01 8.19 -3.33
C PHE A 91 -8.14 8.47 -1.82
N LEU A 92 -7.40 7.74 -0.99
CA LEU A 92 -7.35 7.97 0.46
C LEU A 92 -6.82 9.36 0.80
N LEU A 93 -5.81 9.85 0.08
CA LEU A 93 -5.28 11.19 0.27
C LEU A 93 -6.32 12.28 -0.04
N VAL A 94 -7.04 12.14 -1.17
CA VAL A 94 -8.13 13.06 -1.54
C VAL A 94 -9.23 13.05 -0.49
N ILE A 95 -9.69 11.87 -0.07
CA ILE A 95 -10.73 11.72 0.97
C ILE A 95 -10.25 12.32 2.29
N GLY A 96 -9.04 12.01 2.73
CA GLY A 96 -8.54 12.50 4.01
C GLY A 96 -8.38 14.02 4.05
N ILE A 97 -7.97 14.64 2.95
CA ILE A 97 -7.95 16.11 2.81
C ILE A 97 -9.38 16.67 2.86
N TYR A 98 -10.32 16.09 2.10
CA TYR A 98 -11.72 16.50 2.10
C TYR A 98 -12.35 16.44 3.50
N LEU A 99 -12.19 15.32 4.20
CA LEU A 99 -12.71 15.11 5.56
C LEU A 99 -12.12 16.09 6.57
N LYS A 100 -10.84 16.43 6.43
CA LYS A 100 -10.17 17.40 7.30
C LYS A 100 -10.69 18.81 7.11
N ARG A 101 -10.93 19.22 5.86
CA ARG A 101 -11.51 20.54 5.53
C ARG A 101 -12.93 20.68 6.07
N LYS A 102 -13.76 19.62 6.03
CA LYS A 102 -15.13 19.65 6.57
C LYS A 102 -15.19 19.87 8.09
N LYS A 103 -14.11 19.56 8.82
CA LYS A 103 -14.06 19.66 10.29
C LYS A 103 -13.47 20.98 10.80
N GLN A 104 -12.84 21.77 9.94
CA GLN A 104 -12.35 23.12 10.25
C GLN A 104 -13.39 24.16 9.89
#